data_AF-A0A2R6LLS2-F1
#
_entry.id   AF-A0A2R6LLS2-F1
#
_cell.length_a   1.000
_cell.length_b   1.000
_cell.length_c   1.000
_cell.angle_alpha   90.00
_cell.angle_beta   90.00
_cell.angle_gamma   90.00
#
_symmetry.space_group_name_H-M   'P 1'
#
loop_
_entity.id
_entity.type
_entity.pdbx_description
1 polymer ?
#
loop_
_entity_poly.entity_id
_entity_poly.type
_entity_poly.pdbx_seq_one_letter_code
_entity_poly.pdbx_strand_id
1 'polypeptide(L)'
;MALVPLFVGGLGPVELGIVFMVLILLFGSQKIPKLARSSGQAIGEFQKGRQKVEEELQEMEEDTDAAADIGDTAGTDGTASADDTADAE
;
A
#
# COMPACT_ATOMS: atom_id res chain seq x y z
N MET A 1 34.07 -10.76 -32.94
CA MET A 1 33.24 -9.55 -32.78
C MET A 1 32.37 -9.75 -31.55
N ALA A 2 32.93 -9.48 -30.36
CA ALA A 2 32.23 -9.71 -29.11
C ALA A 2 31.14 -8.64 -28.93
N LEU A 3 29.89 -9.07 -28.82
CA LEU A 3 28.78 -8.24 -28.37
C LEU A 3 28.98 -8.02 -26.86
N VAL A 4 29.89 -7.12 -26.50
CA VAL A 4 30.02 -6.68 -25.10
C VAL A 4 28.78 -5.86 -24.81
N PRO A 5 27.88 -6.31 -23.93
CA PRO A 5 26.73 -5.51 -23.64
C PRO A 5 27.17 -4.27 -22.84
N LEU A 6 26.78 -3.11 -23.35
CA LEU A 6 27.05 -1.79 -22.79
C LEU A 6 26.24 -1.54 -21.50
N PHE A 7 26.19 -2.51 -20.58
CA PHE A 7 25.46 -2.40 -19.31
C PHE A 7 26.28 -1.73 -18.19
N VAL A 8 27.54 -1.32 -18.47
CA VAL A 8 28.48 -0.80 -17.46
C VAL A 8 28.11 0.61 -16.93
N GLY A 9 27.07 1.26 -17.46
CA GLY A 9 26.64 2.60 -17.03
C GLY A 9 25.16 2.72 -16.61
N GLY A 10 24.41 1.62 -16.58
CA GLY A 10 22.95 1.64 -16.39
C GLY A 10 22.19 1.29 -17.68
N LEU A 11 20.96 0.80 -17.53
CA LEU A 11 20.08 0.47 -18.63
C LEU A 11 19.51 1.76 -19.22
N GLY A 12 20.09 2.22 -20.32
CA GLY A 12 19.57 3.35 -21.07
C GLY A 12 18.25 3.00 -21.80
N PRO A 13 17.55 4.02 -22.30
CA PRO A 13 16.31 3.81 -23.07
C PRO A 13 16.55 3.00 -24.35
N VAL A 14 17.77 3.04 -24.90
CA VAL A 14 18.15 2.26 -26.09
C VAL A 14 18.26 0.78 -25.75
N GLU A 15 18.95 0.42 -24.68
CA GLU A 15 19.09 -0.96 -24.20
C GLU A 15 17.73 -1.55 -23.85
N LEU A 16 16.90 -0.78 -23.12
CA LEU A 16 15.54 -1.20 -22.78
C LEU A 16 14.69 -1.41 -24.03
N GLY A 17 14.82 -0.55 -25.03
CA GLY A 17 14.15 -0.68 -26.33
C GLY A 17 14.55 -1.95 -27.09
N ILE A 18 15.83 -2.32 -27.09
CA ILE A 18 16.32 -3.55 -27.73
C ILE A 18 15.74 -4.78 -27.02
N VAL A 19 15.76 -4.81 -25.68
CA VAL A 19 15.15 -5.90 -24.91
C VAL A 19 13.66 -6.01 -25.21
N PHE A 20 12.95 -4.88 -25.26
CA PHE A 20 11.53 -4.84 -25.60
C PHE A 20 11.26 -5.37 -27.02
N MET A 21 12.11 -5.01 -27.99
CA MET A 21 12.02 -5.51 -29.36
C MET A 21 12.14 -7.04 -29.40
N VAL A 22 13.14 -7.61 -28.71
CA VAL A 22 13.33 -9.07 -28.62
C VAL A 22 12.14 -9.74 -27.95
N LEU A 23 11.61 -9.17 -26.86
CA LEU A 23 10.42 -9.70 -26.20
C LEU A 23 9.18 -9.66 -27.10
N ILE A 24 9.00 -8.61 -27.89
CA ILE A 24 7.91 -8.50 -28.88
C ILE A 24 8.08 -9.53 -30.00
N LEU A 25 9.29 -9.85 -30.43
CA LEU A 25 9.53 -10.91 -31.43
C LEU A 25 9.19 -12.31 -30.89
N LEU A 26 9.54 -12.59 -29.63
CA LEU A 26 9.28 -13.90 -29.00
C LEU A 26 7.80 -14.08 -28.64
N PHE A 27 7.22 -13.08 -27.99
CA PHE A 27 5.86 -13.17 -27.44
C PHE A 27 4.81 -12.49 -28.32
N GLY A 28 5.18 -11.57 -29.19
CA GLY A 28 4.26 -10.75 -29.98
C GLY A 28 3.85 -9.45 -29.28
N SER A 29 3.54 -8.41 -30.05
CA SER A 29 3.17 -7.07 -29.55
C SER A 29 1.90 -7.07 -28.70
N GLN A 30 1.04 -8.08 -28.85
CA GLN A 30 -0.24 -8.17 -28.15
C GLN A 30 -0.20 -8.98 -26.83
N LYS A 31 0.80 -9.85 -26.60
CA LYS A 31 0.81 -10.70 -25.41
C LYS A 31 1.12 -9.91 -24.14
N ILE A 32 2.18 -9.10 -24.15
CA ILE A 32 2.59 -8.27 -23.00
C ILE A 32 1.45 -7.35 -22.50
N PRO A 33 0.79 -6.53 -23.35
CA PRO A 33 -0.28 -5.65 -22.87
C PRO A 33 -1.52 -6.43 -22.42
N LYS A 34 -1.83 -7.57 -23.06
CA LYS A 34 -2.96 -8.41 -22.66
C LYS A 34 -2.74 -9.04 -21.29
N LEU A 35 -1.52 -9.54 -21.02
CA LEU A 35 -1.11 -10.06 -19.71
C LEU A 35 -1.21 -8.95 -18.65
N ALA A 36 -0.63 -7.77 -18.91
CA ALA A 36 -0.69 -6.64 -18.00
C ALA A 36 -2.13 -6.25 -17.65
N ARG A 37 -3.04 -6.22 -18.63
CA ARG A 37 -4.44 -5.87 -18.39
C ARG A 37 -5.18 -6.90 -17.54
N SER A 38 -5.03 -8.18 -17.84
CA SER A 38 -5.66 -9.26 -17.05
C SER A 38 -5.10 -9.35 -15.63
N SER A 39 -3.78 -9.24 -15.47
CA SER A 39 -3.11 -9.25 -14.18
C SER A 39 -3.48 -8.01 -13.36
N GLY A 40 -3.52 -6.84 -13.99
CA GLY A 40 -3.93 -5.59 -13.36
C GLY A 40 -5.38 -5.61 -12.89
N GLN A 41 -6.29 -6.22 -13.66
CA GLN A 41 -7.67 -6.39 -13.23
C GLN A 41 -7.76 -7.33 -12.01
N ALA A 42 -7.04 -8.46 -12.02
CA ALA A 42 -7.02 -9.38 -10.89
C ALA A 42 -6.45 -8.73 -9.62
N ILE A 43 -5.34 -7.99 -9.72
CA ILE A 43 -4.74 -7.25 -8.61
C ILE A 43 -5.69 -6.17 -8.09
N GLY A 44 -6.38 -5.46 -8.99
CA GLY A 44 -7.33 -4.41 -8.61
C GLY A 44 -8.57 -4.93 -7.89
N GLU A 45 -9.13 -6.05 -8.33
CA GLU A 45 -10.25 -6.71 -7.64
C GLU A 45 -9.80 -7.31 -6.30
N PHE A 46 -8.58 -7.85 -6.23
CA PHE A 46 -8.00 -8.36 -5.00
C PHE A 46 -7.82 -7.25 -3.95
N GLN A 47 -7.27 -6.09 -4.32
CA GLN A 47 -7.10 -4.95 -3.40
C GLN A 47 -8.44 -4.43 -2.87
N LYS A 48 -9.47 -4.35 -3.72
CA LYS A 48 -10.83 -3.98 -3.28
C LYS A 48 -11.42 -4.99 -2.31
N GLY A 49 -11.22 -6.28 -2.57
CA GLY A 49 -11.65 -7.33 -1.64
C GLY A 49 -10.93 -7.23 -0.29
N ARG A 50 -9.63 -6.98 -0.30
CA ARG A 50 -8.85 -6.80 0.94
C ARG A 50 -9.31 -5.60 1.77
N GLN A 51 -9.58 -4.45 1.13
CA GLN A 51 -10.09 -3.26 1.82
C GLN A 51 -11.44 -3.52 2.49
N LYS A 52 -12.38 -4.15 1.79
CA LYS A 52 -13.69 -4.50 2.37
C LYS A 52 -13.57 -5.43 3.57
N VAL A 53 -12.69 -6.43 3.50
CA VAL A 53 -12.45 -7.34 4.62
C VAL A 53 -11.86 -6.59 5.80
N GLU A 54 -10.94 -5.64 5.57
CA GLU A 54 -10.34 -4.85 6.65
C GLU A 54 -11.36 -3.90 7.30
N GLU A 55 -12.24 -3.29 6.50
CA GLU A 55 -13.35 -2.45 6.96
C GLU A 55 -14.38 -3.25 7.77
N GLU A 56 -14.77 -4.45 7.29
CA GLU A 56 -15.65 -5.37 8.01
C GLU A 56 -15.03 -5.85 9.33
N LEU A 57 -13.71 -6.12 9.36
CA LEU A 57 -13.01 -6.51 10.59
C LEU A 57 -12.99 -5.37 11.61
N GLN A 58 -12.76 -4.13 11.15
CA GLN A 58 -12.72 -2.96 12.00
C GLN A 58 -14.10 -2.63 12.60
N GLU A 59 -15.18 -2.75 11.82
CA GLU A 59 -16.56 -2.64 12.34
C GLU A 59 -16.87 -3.71 13.40
N MET A 60 -16.39 -4.95 13.22
CA MET A 60 -16.58 -6.03 14.22
C MET A 60 -15.80 -5.80 15.52
N GLU A 61 -14.61 -5.20 15.43
CA GLU A 61 -13.82 -4.82 16.61
C GLU A 61 -14.50 -3.67 17.37
N GLU A 62 -14.98 -2.63 16.67
CA GLU A 62 -15.71 -1.51 17.28
C GLU A 62 -17.03 -1.94 17.96
N ASP A 63 -17.78 -2.88 17.37
CA ASP A 63 -18.99 -3.45 17.97
C ASP A 63 -18.70 -4.31 19.23
N THR A 64 -17.49 -4.87 19.33
CA THR A 64 -17.07 -5.70 20.48
C THR A 64 -16.62 -4.83 21.66
N ASP A 65 -15.93 -3.71 21.41
CA ASP A 65 -15.52 -2.76 22.46
C ASP A 65 -16.70 -1.95 23.03
N ALA A 66 -17.74 -1.67 22.24
CA ALA A 66 -18.95 -0.98 22.72
C ALA A 66 -19.73 -1.76 23.82
N ALA A 67 -19.54 -3.08 23.92
CA ALA A 67 -20.15 -3.90 24.98
C ALA A 67 -19.33 -3.90 26.30
N ALA A 68 -18.08 -3.44 26.28
CA ALA A 68 -17.17 -3.45 27.44
C ALA A 68 -17.17 -2.14 28.25
N ASP A 69 -17.71 -1.03 27.72
CA ASP A 69 -17.61 0.31 28.32
C ASP A 69 -18.72 0.68 29.34
N ILE A 70 -19.72 -0.19 29.59
CA ILE A 70 -20.76 0.06 30.63
C ILE A 70 -20.27 -0.34 32.04
N GLY A 71 -19.05 0.06 32.40
CA GLY A 71 -18.38 -0.37 33.63
C GLY A 71 -17.65 0.71 34.43
N ASP A 72 -17.36 1.88 33.87
CA ASP A 72 -16.58 2.92 34.55
C ASP A 72 -17.37 4.22 34.72
N THR A 73 -18.44 4.15 35.52
CA THR A 73 -19.06 5.35 36.10
C THR A 73 -19.19 5.20 37.61
N ALA A 74 -18.06 5.16 38.33
CA ALA A 74 -18.05 5.39 39.78
C ALA A 74 -16.63 5.65 40.34
N GLY A 75 -16.31 6.94 40.56
CA GLY A 75 -15.13 7.40 41.29
C GLY A 75 -14.74 8.82 40.84
N THR A 76 -15.53 9.86 41.10
CA THR A 76 -15.62 10.63 42.35
C THR A 76 -14.32 11.38 42.71
N ASP A 77 -14.50 12.68 42.91
CA ASP A 77 -13.68 13.63 43.69
C ASP A 77 -12.49 14.33 43.02
N GLY A 78 -12.84 15.45 42.38
CA GLY A 78 -12.43 16.80 42.77
C GLY A 78 -11.00 17.05 43.22
N THR A 79 -10.35 18.04 42.59
CA THR A 79 -9.92 19.28 43.28
C THR A 79 -9.35 20.27 42.27
N ALA A 80 -9.86 21.50 42.35
CA ALA A 80 -9.37 22.69 41.67
C ALA A 80 -8.01 23.16 42.23
N SER A 81 -7.18 23.76 41.37
CA SER A 81 -6.19 24.84 41.59
C SER A 81 -5.07 24.66 40.56
N ALA A 82 -4.87 25.61 39.63
CA ALA A 82 -4.12 26.86 39.77
C ALA A 82 -2.60 26.65 39.59
N ASP A 83 -2.02 27.56 38.79
CA ASP A 83 -0.58 27.78 38.52
C ASP A 83 0.12 26.65 37.73
N ASP A 84 0.93 26.91 36.70
CA ASP A 84 2.07 27.82 36.74
C ASP A 84 2.42 28.35 35.34
N THR A 85 2.74 29.63 35.32
CA THR A 85 3.36 30.42 34.24
C THR A 85 4.83 30.05 34.00
N ALA A 86 5.26 30.23 32.75
CA ALA A 86 6.61 30.64 32.32
C ALA A 86 7.79 29.65 32.40
N ASP A 87 8.44 29.44 31.25
CA ASP A 87 9.91 29.48 30.99
C ASP A 87 10.08 29.14 29.48
N ALA A 88 10.50 30.02 28.57
CA ALA A 88 11.78 30.72 28.45
C ALA A 88 12.99 29.78 28.48
N GLU A 89 13.45 29.37 27.30
CA GLU A 89 14.82 29.57 26.76
C GLU A 89 14.82 29.30 25.24
#